data_AF-A0A087VPN7-F1
#
_entry.id   AF-A0A087VPN7-F1
#
_cell.length_a   1.000
_cell.length_b   1.000
_cell.length_c   1.000
_cell.angle_alpha   90.00
_cell.angle_beta   90.00
_cell.angle_gamma   90.00
#
_symmetry.space_group_name_H-M   'P 1'
#
loop_
_entity.id
_entity.type
_entity.pdbx_description
1 polymer ?
#
loop_
_entity_poly.entity_id
_entity_poly.type
_entity_poly.pdbx_seq_one_letter_code
_entity_poly.pdbx_strand_id
1 'polypeptide(L)'
;CMKSLKYPLLTAQLEQLEGIEEHPFRHFATEIVDILWDIRELIPLMFLHRKGKSPHWENQEFADIEQKNAADSLACLSYLMFVQHFGIDCFPVVFSPSYLLQCNMMHIEVLLKRTEESMLSKGLDLFESCLLRMEDNSLLHQYLEFRDFINVPQDLVKVMTLCPIEHLRKKSLNILQLFIDKFDAEGKYTLFRCLLKTSNHAGVEGYIIKNIKDQVHLSLTKACDIWFTGHHLISLLDLVLLLPEGAETDLLQNSDRIMASLNLLRYLVIKDCESDNQTGVWTALAKIEQNFLKPLHVGLNMSKAHYEAEIKSKKENRREAHSSNTVCSVTVSGEKMPAMTTEMQLQVLHSALFTFDLIESVLARVEELIEAKIKAVMDEN
;
A
#
# COMPACT_ATOMS: atom_id res chain seq x y z
N CYS A 1 -31.97 0.93 17.55
CA CYS A 1 -30.59 1.47 17.44
C CYS A 1 -29.69 0.62 16.56
N MET A 2 -29.21 -0.56 16.97
CA MET A 2 -28.22 -1.33 16.19
C MET A 2 -28.66 -1.64 14.74
N LYS A 3 -29.89 -2.12 14.53
CA LYS A 3 -30.43 -2.35 13.18
C LYS A 3 -30.41 -1.08 12.32
N SER A 4 -30.79 0.07 12.92
CA SER A 4 -30.81 1.40 12.28
C SER A 4 -29.42 1.91 11.90
N LEU A 5 -28.42 1.64 12.76
CA LEU A 5 -27.01 1.93 12.49
C LEU A 5 -26.50 1.13 11.29
N LYS A 6 -26.78 -0.17 11.25
CA LYS A 6 -26.43 -1.00 10.09
C LYS A 6 -27.18 -0.57 8.84
N TYR A 7 -28.48 -0.30 8.94
CA TYR A 7 -29.30 0.15 7.82
C TYR A 7 -30.46 1.02 8.33
N PRO A 8 -30.65 2.24 7.79
CA PRO A 8 -30.03 2.77 6.57
C PRO A 8 -28.69 3.50 6.76
N LEU A 9 -28.26 3.76 8.02
CA LEU A 9 -27.21 4.75 8.28
C LEU A 9 -25.84 4.37 7.72
N LEU A 10 -25.45 3.09 7.73
CA LEU A 10 -24.15 2.67 7.20
C LEU A 10 -24.00 2.92 5.69
N THR A 11 -25.08 2.82 4.92
CA THR A 11 -25.08 3.06 3.46
C THR A 11 -25.37 4.50 3.07
N ALA A 12 -25.91 5.31 3.98
CA ALA A 12 -26.29 6.69 3.73
C ALA A 12 -25.07 7.62 3.59
N GLN A 13 -25.12 8.57 2.66
CA GLN A 13 -24.22 9.73 2.67
C GLN A 13 -24.80 10.81 3.60
N LEU A 14 -23.94 11.39 4.45
CA LEU A 14 -24.33 12.35 5.50
C LEU A 14 -23.72 13.74 5.30
N GLU A 15 -23.00 13.94 4.19
CA GLU A 15 -22.42 15.22 3.81
C GLU A 15 -23.54 16.22 3.49
N GLN A 16 -23.40 17.45 3.98
CA GLN A 16 -24.34 18.52 3.66
C GLN A 16 -24.08 18.99 2.22
N LEU A 17 -25.10 18.84 1.37
CA LEU A 17 -25.13 19.51 0.08
C LEU A 17 -25.48 20.99 0.30
N GLU A 18 -24.75 21.90 -0.34
CA GLU A 18 -25.03 23.33 -0.26
C GLU A 18 -26.50 23.62 -0.63
N GLY A 19 -27.24 24.25 0.28
CA GLY A 19 -28.62 24.71 0.04
C GLY A 19 -29.75 23.77 0.48
N ILE A 20 -29.48 22.67 1.18
CA ILE A 20 -30.51 21.74 1.71
C ILE A 20 -30.69 21.92 3.23
N GLU A 21 -31.95 22.08 3.69
CA GLU A 21 -32.34 21.96 5.10
C GLU A 21 -31.94 20.58 5.65
N GLU A 22 -31.41 20.54 6.87
CA GLU A 22 -30.80 19.40 7.57
C GLU A 22 -31.15 18.00 7.01
N HIS A 23 -30.14 17.31 6.46
CA HIS A 23 -30.29 16.02 5.79
C HIS A 23 -31.07 15.00 6.66
N PRO A 24 -32.14 14.33 6.18
CA PRO A 24 -33.00 13.46 7.01
C PRO A 24 -32.24 12.36 7.75
N PHE A 25 -31.23 11.76 7.12
CA PHE A 25 -30.36 10.78 7.78
C PHE A 25 -29.47 11.36 8.89
N ARG A 26 -29.14 12.67 8.90
CA ARG A 26 -28.44 13.30 10.04
C ARG A 26 -29.37 13.44 11.23
N HIS A 27 -30.59 13.90 11.02
CA HIS A 27 -31.60 13.96 12.08
C HIS A 27 -31.85 12.57 12.67
N PHE A 28 -32.07 11.58 11.80
CA PHE A 28 -32.25 10.19 12.23
C PHE A 28 -31.00 9.61 12.95
N ALA A 29 -29.78 9.94 12.50
CA ALA A 29 -28.57 9.54 13.21
C ALA A 29 -28.48 10.16 14.60
N THR A 30 -28.86 11.43 14.73
CA THR A 30 -28.89 12.17 16.01
C THR A 30 -29.86 11.50 16.98
N GLU A 31 -31.10 11.23 16.56
CA GLU A 31 -32.08 10.53 17.41
C GLU A 31 -31.57 9.16 17.89
N ILE A 32 -30.90 8.40 17.01
CA ILE A 32 -30.35 7.09 17.39
C ILE A 32 -29.20 7.23 18.40
N VAL A 33 -28.33 8.23 18.23
CA VAL A 33 -27.22 8.51 19.17
C VAL A 33 -27.76 8.99 20.51
N ASP A 34 -28.78 9.86 20.51
CA ASP A 34 -29.44 10.36 21.72
C ASP A 34 -30.10 9.23 22.50
N ILE A 35 -30.81 8.31 21.83
CA ILE A 35 -31.38 7.12 22.49
C ILE A 35 -30.27 6.27 23.13
N LEU A 36 -29.15 6.07 22.43
CA LEU A 36 -28.01 5.30 22.97
C LEU A 36 -27.35 5.99 24.16
N TRP A 37 -27.31 7.32 24.15
CA TRP A 37 -26.84 8.13 25.26
C TRP A 37 -27.77 8.01 26.47
N ASP A 38 -29.08 8.14 26.27
CA ASP A 38 -30.09 8.08 27.32
C ASP A 38 -30.10 6.73 28.05
N ILE A 39 -29.89 5.64 27.32
CA ILE A 39 -29.76 4.29 27.90
C ILE A 39 -28.35 3.99 28.42
N ARG A 40 -27.41 4.94 28.34
CA ARG A 40 -26.01 4.84 28.80
C ARG A 40 -25.16 3.78 28.08
N GLU A 41 -25.55 3.40 26.87
CA GLU A 41 -24.83 2.41 26.06
C GLU A 41 -23.88 3.05 25.03
N LEU A 42 -24.00 4.36 24.76
CA LEU A 42 -23.19 5.03 23.74
C LEU A 42 -21.67 4.81 23.90
N ILE A 43 -21.13 5.06 25.10
CA ILE A 43 -19.69 4.91 25.38
C ILE A 43 -19.28 3.44 25.57
N PRO A 44 -20.01 2.60 26.34
CA PRO A 44 -19.70 1.18 26.44
C PRO A 44 -19.63 0.45 25.09
N LEU A 45 -20.53 0.76 24.17
CA LEU A 45 -20.57 0.14 22.84
C LEU A 45 -19.31 0.44 22.01
N MET A 46 -18.69 1.61 22.20
CA MET A 46 -17.42 1.97 21.55
C MET A 46 -16.22 1.13 22.03
N PHE A 47 -16.31 0.51 23.22
CA PHE A 47 -15.23 -0.27 23.83
C PHE A 47 -15.59 -1.75 24.04
N LEU A 48 -16.80 -2.17 23.64
CA LEU A 48 -17.40 -3.47 23.96
C LEU A 48 -16.50 -4.67 23.56
N HIS A 49 -15.61 -4.46 22.59
CA HIS A 49 -14.85 -5.51 21.94
C HIS A 49 -13.58 -5.98 22.67
N ARG A 50 -13.29 -5.44 23.86
CA ARG A 50 -12.23 -6.00 24.74
C ARG A 50 -12.66 -7.24 25.52
N LYS A 51 -13.93 -7.65 25.50
CA LYS A 51 -14.37 -8.90 26.14
C LYS A 51 -14.25 -10.07 25.16
N GLY A 52 -13.38 -11.01 25.51
CA GLY A 52 -13.17 -12.28 24.81
C GLY A 52 -14.45 -13.10 24.67
N LYS A 53 -14.43 -13.97 23.66
CA LYS A 53 -15.49 -14.90 23.23
C LYS A 53 -16.35 -15.40 24.41
N SER A 54 -17.66 -15.10 24.38
CA SER A 54 -18.64 -15.84 25.20
C SER A 54 -18.86 -17.23 24.60
N PRO A 55 -18.96 -18.29 25.41
CA PRO A 55 -19.09 -19.65 24.92
C PRO A 55 -20.53 -19.99 24.52
N HIS A 56 -20.61 -20.89 23.54
CA HIS A 56 -21.72 -21.79 23.26
C HIS A 56 -22.99 -21.21 22.59
N TRP A 57 -22.95 -21.14 21.26
CA TRP A 57 -24.14 -21.05 20.42
C TRP A 57 -24.17 -22.29 19.51
N GLU A 58 -25.27 -23.03 19.54
CA GLU A 58 -25.40 -24.35 18.90
C GLU A 58 -25.48 -24.29 17.35
N ASN A 59 -25.51 -23.09 16.76
CA ASN A 59 -25.48 -22.89 15.32
C ASN A 59 -24.44 -21.81 14.94
N GLN A 60 -23.32 -22.24 14.38
CA GLN A 60 -22.17 -21.40 14.04
C GLN A 60 -22.53 -20.28 13.04
N GLU A 61 -23.34 -20.59 12.02
CA GLU A 61 -23.70 -19.63 10.96
C GLU A 61 -24.56 -18.46 11.45
N PHE A 62 -25.50 -18.71 12.37
CA PHE A 62 -26.38 -17.67 12.91
C PHE A 62 -25.63 -16.68 13.80
N ALA A 63 -24.72 -17.20 14.62
CA ALA A 63 -23.89 -16.35 15.47
C ALA A 63 -22.85 -15.56 14.66
N ASP A 64 -22.30 -16.13 13.58
CA ASP A 64 -21.41 -15.40 12.68
C ASP A 64 -22.15 -14.24 11.99
N ILE A 65 -23.41 -14.43 11.60
CA ILE A 65 -24.28 -13.37 11.05
C ILE A 65 -24.59 -12.30 12.11
N GLU A 66 -24.93 -12.68 13.33
CA GLU A 66 -25.25 -11.74 14.41
C GLU A 66 -24.03 -10.94 14.85
N GLN A 67 -22.87 -11.59 14.96
CA GLN A 67 -21.59 -10.94 15.23
C GLN A 67 -21.20 -9.96 14.10
N LYS A 68 -21.37 -10.35 12.84
CA LYS A 68 -21.12 -9.47 11.69
C LYS A 68 -22.09 -8.29 11.66
N ASN A 69 -23.36 -8.52 11.98
CA ASN A 69 -24.38 -7.47 12.06
C ASN A 69 -24.06 -6.46 13.18
N ALA A 70 -23.55 -6.94 14.32
CA ALA A 70 -23.10 -6.08 15.40
C ALA A 70 -21.86 -5.27 14.99
N ALA A 71 -20.88 -5.89 14.31
CA ALA A 71 -19.67 -5.22 13.84
C ALA A 71 -19.97 -4.07 12.87
N ASP A 72 -20.88 -4.28 11.91
CA ASP A 72 -21.32 -3.25 10.95
C ASP A 72 -21.99 -2.06 11.66
N SER A 73 -22.83 -2.35 12.64
CA SER A 73 -23.54 -1.34 13.42
C SER A 73 -22.57 -0.49 14.24
N LEU A 74 -21.56 -1.13 14.85
CA LEU A 74 -20.57 -0.45 15.70
C LEU A 74 -19.55 0.33 14.86
N ALA A 75 -19.19 -0.17 13.68
CA ALA A 75 -18.39 0.59 12.73
C ALA A 75 -19.14 1.86 12.24
N CYS A 76 -20.45 1.75 11.99
CA CYS A 76 -21.28 2.91 11.69
C CYS A 76 -21.32 3.90 12.87
N LEU A 77 -21.48 3.41 14.11
CA LEU A 77 -21.50 4.26 15.30
C LEU A 77 -20.17 5.00 15.48
N SER A 78 -19.05 4.30 15.30
CA SER A 78 -17.70 4.87 15.32
C SER A 78 -17.55 5.99 14.29
N TYR A 79 -17.98 5.76 13.05
CA TYR A 79 -17.99 6.79 12.01
C TYR A 79 -18.83 8.01 12.39
N LEU A 80 -20.06 7.79 12.89
CA LEU A 80 -20.94 8.89 13.31
C LEU A 80 -20.31 9.74 14.41
N MET A 81 -19.60 9.12 15.35
CA MET A 81 -18.99 9.81 16.48
C MET A 81 -17.68 10.51 16.10
N PHE A 82 -16.76 9.82 15.43
CA PHE A 82 -15.39 10.32 15.20
C PHE A 82 -15.20 11.04 13.86
N VAL A 83 -16.15 10.93 12.93
CA VAL A 83 -16.12 11.67 11.65
C VAL A 83 -17.25 12.69 11.60
N GLN A 84 -18.47 12.30 11.94
CA GLN A 84 -19.63 13.20 11.86
C GLN A 84 -19.90 13.97 13.16
N HIS A 85 -19.11 13.70 14.22
CA HIS A 85 -19.13 14.39 15.51
C HIS A 85 -20.47 14.30 16.27
N PHE A 86 -21.31 13.30 15.98
CA PHE A 86 -22.53 13.06 16.75
C PHE A 86 -22.19 12.54 18.16
N GLY A 87 -22.68 13.24 19.18
CA GLY A 87 -22.46 12.87 20.59
C GLY A 87 -21.01 12.98 21.06
N ILE A 88 -20.15 13.70 20.31
CA ILE A 88 -18.71 13.82 20.63
C ILE A 88 -18.47 14.59 21.94
N ASP A 89 -19.33 15.54 22.28
CA ASP A 89 -19.25 16.34 23.51
C ASP A 89 -19.43 15.48 24.77
N CYS A 90 -20.09 14.33 24.61
CA CYS A 90 -20.29 13.35 25.67
C CYS A 90 -19.11 12.35 25.77
N PHE A 91 -18.19 12.36 24.82
CA PHE A 91 -17.09 11.41 24.75
C PHE A 91 -15.93 11.83 25.67
N PRO A 92 -15.36 10.93 26.50
CA PRO A 92 -14.30 11.31 27.43
C PRO A 92 -13.05 11.84 26.72
N VAL A 93 -12.61 13.05 27.09
CA VAL A 93 -11.43 13.72 26.53
C VAL A 93 -10.10 13.12 27.06
N VAL A 94 -10.17 12.21 28.04
CA VAL A 94 -8.98 11.64 28.71
C VAL A 94 -8.21 10.65 27.82
N PHE A 95 -8.82 10.17 26.74
CA PHE A 95 -8.24 9.13 25.89
C PHE A 95 -7.21 9.70 24.93
N SER A 96 -6.02 9.07 24.90
CA SER A 96 -4.98 9.44 23.96
C SER A 96 -5.38 9.11 22.51
N PRO A 97 -4.93 9.89 21.52
CA PRO A 97 -5.18 9.61 20.11
C PRO A 97 -4.78 8.19 19.68
N SER A 98 -3.64 7.68 20.15
CA SER A 98 -3.16 6.32 19.84
C SER A 98 -4.08 5.23 20.39
N TYR A 99 -4.67 5.45 21.59
CA TYR A 99 -5.66 4.53 22.15
C TYR A 99 -6.96 4.55 21.33
N LEU A 100 -7.41 5.72 20.89
CA LEU A 100 -8.60 5.84 20.05
C LEU A 100 -8.40 5.23 18.67
N LEU A 101 -7.22 5.39 18.06
CA LEU A 101 -6.86 4.68 16.84
C LEU A 101 -6.98 3.17 17.06
N GLN A 102 -6.36 2.64 18.11
CA GLN A 102 -6.43 1.21 18.43
C GLN A 102 -7.86 0.69 18.58
N CYS A 103 -8.72 1.42 19.29
CA CYS A 103 -10.13 1.05 19.43
C CYS A 103 -10.85 1.03 18.08
N ASN A 104 -10.52 1.96 17.18
CA ASN A 104 -11.19 2.08 15.89
C ASN A 104 -10.60 1.20 14.79
N MET A 105 -9.40 0.63 14.94
CA MET A 105 -8.78 -0.21 13.90
C MET A 105 -9.67 -1.37 13.46
N MET A 106 -10.40 -2.01 14.38
CA MET A 106 -11.31 -3.10 14.02
C MET A 106 -12.53 -2.61 13.22
N HIS A 107 -13.03 -1.41 13.50
CA HIS A 107 -14.14 -0.81 12.76
C HIS A 107 -13.68 -0.40 11.36
N ILE A 108 -12.48 0.14 11.26
CA ILE A 108 -11.82 0.44 9.99
C ILE A 108 -11.64 -0.86 9.18
N GLU A 109 -11.14 -1.95 9.79
CA GLU A 109 -11.00 -3.25 9.14
C GLU A 109 -12.34 -3.76 8.57
N VAL A 110 -13.43 -3.64 9.35
CA VAL A 110 -14.78 -4.05 8.91
C VAL A 110 -15.24 -3.26 7.68
N LEU A 111 -14.95 -1.95 7.64
CA LEU A 111 -15.36 -1.06 6.55
C LEU A 111 -14.49 -1.23 5.30
N LEU A 112 -13.17 -1.38 5.44
CA LEU A 112 -12.26 -1.54 4.31
C LEU A 112 -12.39 -2.89 3.59
N LYS A 113 -12.98 -3.90 4.25
CA LYS A 113 -13.31 -5.19 3.61
C LYS A 113 -14.57 -5.15 2.74
N ARG A 114 -15.28 -4.02 2.70
CA ARG A 114 -16.48 -3.82 1.88
C ARG A 114 -16.14 -3.44 0.45
N THR A 115 -17.10 -3.58 -0.45
CA THR A 115 -16.93 -3.20 -1.86
C THR A 115 -17.81 -2.01 -2.25
N GLU A 116 -18.80 -1.70 -1.43
CA GLU A 116 -19.71 -0.59 -1.59
C GLU A 116 -18.98 0.75 -1.35
N GLU A 117 -19.11 1.68 -2.29
CA GLU A 117 -18.46 3.01 -2.26
C GLU A 117 -18.70 3.74 -0.94
N SER A 118 -19.95 3.80 -0.48
CA SER A 118 -20.32 4.51 0.74
C SER A 118 -19.69 3.90 1.98
N MET A 119 -19.57 2.57 2.07
CA MET A 119 -18.94 1.91 3.22
C MET A 119 -17.42 2.09 3.20
N LEU A 120 -16.80 1.94 2.02
CA LEU A 120 -15.37 2.17 1.84
C LEU A 120 -14.99 3.60 2.18
N SER A 121 -15.74 4.59 1.67
CA SER A 121 -15.51 6.01 1.98
C SER A 121 -15.52 6.25 3.49
N LYS A 122 -16.52 5.72 4.20
CA LYS A 122 -16.61 5.85 5.66
C LYS A 122 -15.43 5.21 6.39
N GLY A 123 -14.96 4.06 5.92
CA GLY A 123 -13.77 3.40 6.46
C GLY A 123 -12.52 4.25 6.30
N LEU A 124 -12.34 4.84 5.12
CA LEU A 124 -11.22 5.73 4.82
C LEU A 124 -11.31 7.03 5.63
N ASP A 125 -12.48 7.66 5.72
CA ASP A 125 -12.70 8.89 6.50
C ASP A 125 -12.44 8.65 7.99
N LEU A 126 -12.91 7.51 8.52
CA LEU A 126 -12.69 7.15 9.93
C LEU A 126 -11.20 6.94 10.21
N PHE A 127 -10.50 6.25 9.31
CA PHE A 127 -9.06 6.01 9.46
C PHE A 127 -8.28 7.33 9.38
N GLU A 128 -8.57 8.16 8.38
CA GLU A 128 -7.97 9.48 8.20
C GLU A 128 -8.22 10.38 9.44
N SER A 129 -9.46 10.47 9.92
CA SER A 129 -9.82 11.25 11.11
C SER A 129 -9.04 10.79 12.36
N CYS A 130 -8.88 9.48 12.56
CA CYS A 130 -8.10 8.95 13.68
C CYS A 130 -6.62 9.36 13.57
N LEU A 131 -6.04 9.29 12.37
CA LEU A 131 -4.63 9.60 12.15
C LEU A 131 -4.32 11.10 12.21
N LEU A 132 -5.21 11.96 11.69
CA LEU A 132 -5.03 13.42 11.72
C LEU A 132 -4.95 14.00 13.13
N ARG A 133 -5.46 13.28 14.13
CA ARG A 133 -5.36 13.65 15.55
C ARG A 133 -4.02 13.30 16.20
N MET A 134 -3.11 12.65 15.47
CA MET A 134 -1.82 12.19 15.95
C MET A 134 -0.67 13.04 15.40
N GLU A 135 0.34 13.27 16.23
CA GLU A 135 1.62 13.84 15.77
C GLU A 135 2.43 12.80 14.99
N ASP A 136 3.25 13.26 14.05
CA ASP A 136 4.14 12.37 13.29
C ASP A 136 5.18 11.73 14.20
N ASN A 137 5.54 10.48 13.93
CA ASN A 137 6.47 9.68 14.74
C ASN A 137 6.02 9.39 16.19
N SER A 138 4.75 9.61 16.53
CA SER A 138 4.23 9.39 17.89
C SER A 138 3.65 7.98 18.13
N LEU A 139 3.35 7.23 17.07
CA LEU A 139 2.80 5.88 17.16
C LEU A 139 3.94 4.86 17.32
N LEU A 140 3.98 4.19 18.47
CA LEU A 140 5.06 3.25 18.80
C LEU A 140 4.96 1.95 18.02
N HIS A 141 6.11 1.34 17.69
CA HIS A 141 6.18 0.04 17.00
C HIS A 141 5.35 -1.08 17.65
N GLN A 142 5.16 -1.05 18.98
CA GLN A 142 4.39 -2.03 19.75
C GLN A 142 2.94 -2.18 19.25
N TYR A 143 2.39 -1.14 18.62
CA TYR A 143 1.05 -1.23 18.03
C TYR A 143 0.97 -2.24 16.87
N LEU A 144 2.09 -2.54 16.21
CA LEU A 144 2.16 -3.55 15.16
C LEU A 144 2.03 -4.99 15.69
N GLU A 145 2.09 -5.21 17.02
CA GLU A 145 1.76 -6.49 17.64
C GLU A 145 0.25 -6.79 17.58
N PHE A 146 -0.59 -5.76 17.43
CA PHE A 146 -2.02 -5.93 17.25
C PHE A 146 -2.32 -6.31 15.80
N ARG A 147 -3.06 -7.41 15.62
CA ARG A 147 -3.44 -7.95 14.30
C ARG A 147 -4.01 -6.89 13.36
N ASP A 148 -4.87 -6.01 13.87
CA ASP A 148 -5.58 -5.05 13.03
C ASP A 148 -4.64 -3.97 12.49
N PHE A 149 -3.52 -3.66 13.17
CA PHE A 149 -2.48 -2.77 12.66
C PHE A 149 -1.64 -3.38 11.52
N ILE A 150 -1.75 -4.70 11.30
CA ILE A 150 -1.15 -5.39 10.16
C ILE A 150 -2.18 -5.61 9.05
N ASN A 151 -3.41 -6.01 9.41
CA ASN A 151 -4.47 -6.30 8.45
C ASN A 151 -5.00 -5.04 7.76
N VAL A 152 -5.23 -3.95 8.51
CA VAL A 152 -5.81 -2.71 7.96
C VAL A 152 -4.96 -2.14 6.83
N PRO A 153 -3.61 -2.01 6.95
CA PRO A 153 -2.77 -1.62 5.83
C PRO A 153 -2.85 -2.56 4.61
N GLN A 154 -3.00 -3.88 4.81
CA GLN A 154 -3.17 -4.82 3.71
C GLN A 154 -4.53 -4.66 3.01
N ASP A 155 -5.60 -4.43 3.77
CA ASP A 155 -6.92 -4.12 3.21
C ASP A 155 -6.89 -2.77 2.48
N LEU A 156 -6.15 -1.79 2.99
CA LEU A 156 -5.92 -0.51 2.32
C LEU A 156 -5.20 -0.70 0.98
N VAL A 157 -4.18 -1.57 0.92
CA VAL A 157 -3.51 -1.96 -0.33
C VAL A 157 -4.49 -2.57 -1.34
N LYS A 158 -5.43 -3.42 -0.89
CA LYS A 158 -6.50 -3.95 -1.76
C LYS A 158 -7.39 -2.83 -2.29
N VAL A 159 -7.77 -1.86 -1.46
CA VAL A 159 -8.54 -0.70 -1.93
C VAL A 159 -7.73 0.09 -2.96
N MET A 160 -6.45 0.37 -2.70
CA MET A 160 -5.56 1.12 -3.61
C MET A 160 -5.40 0.46 -4.98
N THR A 161 -5.49 -0.87 -5.07
CA THR A 161 -5.14 -1.64 -6.28
C THR A 161 -6.34 -2.24 -6.99
N LEU A 162 -7.39 -2.63 -6.25
CA LEU A 162 -8.52 -3.39 -6.77
C LEU A 162 -9.84 -2.59 -6.77
N CYS A 163 -9.95 -1.49 -6.03
CA CYS A 163 -11.18 -0.70 -6.00
C CYS A 163 -11.43 -0.07 -7.38
N PRO A 164 -12.64 -0.18 -7.97
CA PRO A 164 -12.92 0.40 -9.29
C PRO A 164 -12.92 1.94 -9.28
N ILE A 165 -13.09 2.54 -8.10
CA ILE A 165 -13.31 3.99 -7.94
C ILE A 165 -11.99 4.71 -7.71
N GLU A 166 -11.58 5.53 -8.69
CA GLU A 166 -10.24 6.15 -8.71
C GLU A 166 -9.98 7.09 -7.52
N HIS A 167 -10.94 7.92 -7.14
CA HIS A 167 -10.74 8.86 -6.04
C HIS A 167 -10.56 8.12 -4.69
N LEU A 168 -11.23 6.98 -4.49
CA LEU A 168 -11.00 6.12 -3.34
C LEU A 168 -9.61 5.47 -3.38
N ARG A 169 -9.15 4.98 -4.55
CA ARG A 169 -7.78 4.46 -4.69
C ARG A 169 -6.73 5.52 -4.30
N LYS A 170 -6.89 6.75 -4.78
CA LYS A 170 -6.01 7.89 -4.47
C LYS A 170 -6.05 8.25 -2.99
N LYS A 171 -7.26 8.33 -2.40
CA LYS A 171 -7.43 8.60 -0.97
C LYS A 171 -6.77 7.53 -0.10
N SER A 172 -6.91 6.26 -0.46
CA SER A 172 -6.27 5.15 0.25
C SER A 172 -4.74 5.23 0.24
N LEU A 173 -4.13 5.63 -0.89
CA LEU A 173 -2.69 5.86 -0.95
C LEU A 173 -2.25 6.99 0.00
N ASN A 174 -3.01 8.09 0.05
CA ASN A 174 -2.71 9.21 0.95
C ASN A 174 -2.82 8.79 2.42
N ILE A 175 -3.83 7.98 2.77
CA ILE A 175 -4.01 7.45 4.12
C ILE A 175 -2.89 6.48 4.48
N LEU A 176 -2.41 5.67 3.54
CA LEU A 176 -1.26 4.79 3.77
C LEU A 176 -0.01 5.61 4.13
N GLN A 177 0.25 6.70 3.41
CA GLN A 177 1.35 7.60 3.74
C GLN A 177 1.16 8.24 5.11
N LEU A 178 -0.04 8.75 5.40
CA LEU A 178 -0.34 9.32 6.71
C LEU A 178 -0.10 8.32 7.84
N PHE A 179 -0.50 7.06 7.65
CA PHE A 179 -0.27 5.98 8.61
C PHE A 179 1.22 5.68 8.81
N ILE A 180 2.00 5.64 7.72
CA ILE A 180 3.47 5.49 7.77
C ILE A 180 4.08 6.65 8.57
N ASP A 181 3.67 7.89 8.31
CA ASP A 181 4.22 9.09 8.94
C ASP A 181 3.98 9.12 10.45
N LYS A 182 2.89 8.50 10.94
CA LYS A 182 2.60 8.43 12.39
C LYS A 182 3.53 7.50 13.14
N PHE A 183 4.06 6.44 12.54
CA PHE A 183 4.93 5.49 13.25
C PHE A 183 6.28 6.08 13.62
N ASP A 184 6.85 5.66 14.74
CA ASP A 184 8.27 5.83 15.03
C ASP A 184 9.17 5.09 14.00
N ALA A 185 10.49 5.29 14.08
CA ALA A 185 11.47 4.72 13.16
C ALA A 185 11.38 3.18 13.07
N GLU A 186 11.33 2.52 14.23
CA GLU A 186 11.21 1.07 14.34
C GLU A 186 9.88 0.55 13.76
N GLY A 187 8.80 1.27 14.02
CA GLY A 187 7.47 0.98 13.48
C GLY A 187 7.45 1.09 11.96
N LYS A 188 8.03 2.16 11.40
CA LYS A 188 8.18 2.31 9.94
C LYS A 188 8.98 1.15 9.34
N TYR A 189 10.13 0.82 9.94
CA TYR A 189 10.98 -0.28 9.49
C TYR A 189 10.21 -1.61 9.47
N THR A 190 9.51 -1.91 10.56
CA THR A 190 8.71 -3.14 10.71
C THR A 190 7.56 -3.19 9.72
N LEU A 191 6.84 -2.08 9.55
CA LEU A 191 5.74 -1.94 8.60
C LEU A 191 6.21 -2.12 7.15
N PHE A 192 7.33 -1.50 6.77
CA PHE A 192 7.89 -1.65 5.43
C PHE A 192 8.27 -3.10 5.13
N ARG A 193 8.90 -3.81 6.07
CA ARG A 193 9.18 -5.25 5.90
C ARG A 193 7.92 -6.07 5.74
N CYS A 194 6.86 -5.74 6.46
CA CYS A 194 5.57 -6.41 6.31
C CYS A 194 4.98 -6.17 4.91
N LEU A 195 4.90 -4.91 4.47
CA LEU A 195 4.28 -4.55 3.19
C LEU A 195 5.08 -5.06 1.99
N LEU A 196 6.41 -5.05 2.03
CA LEU A 196 7.27 -5.65 1.00
C LEU A 196 7.10 -7.16 0.85
N LYS A 197 6.62 -7.85 1.90
CA LYS A 197 6.39 -9.31 1.87
C LYS A 197 4.96 -9.70 1.54
N THR A 198 4.00 -8.80 1.73
CA THR A 198 2.57 -9.14 1.72
C THR A 198 1.76 -8.42 0.65
N SER A 199 2.24 -7.29 0.11
CA SER A 199 1.46 -6.51 -0.86
C SER A 199 1.35 -7.17 -2.24
N ASN A 200 2.38 -7.89 -2.69
CA ASN A 200 2.42 -8.59 -3.98
C ASN A 200 2.00 -7.69 -5.17
N HIS A 201 2.37 -6.42 -5.13
CA HIS A 201 2.04 -5.44 -6.16
C HIS A 201 3.22 -4.49 -6.37
N ALA A 202 3.89 -4.61 -7.53
CA ALA A 202 5.15 -3.91 -7.81
C ALA A 202 5.07 -2.39 -7.62
N GLY A 203 3.96 -1.75 -7.99
CA GLY A 203 3.78 -0.31 -7.78
C GLY A 203 3.67 0.10 -6.30
N VAL A 204 3.09 -0.76 -5.45
CA VAL A 204 2.99 -0.50 -4.00
C VAL A 204 4.34 -0.75 -3.34
N GLU A 205 5.01 -1.83 -3.72
CA GLU A 205 6.37 -2.13 -3.24
C GLU A 205 7.35 -1.03 -3.65
N GLY A 206 7.26 -0.53 -4.89
CA GLY A 206 8.02 0.64 -5.36
C GLY A 206 7.75 1.90 -4.53
N TYR A 207 6.50 2.12 -4.11
CA TYR A 207 6.13 3.21 -3.21
C TYR A 207 6.74 3.04 -1.79
N ILE A 208 6.78 1.82 -1.27
CA ILE A 208 7.44 1.52 0.01
C ILE A 208 8.96 1.71 -0.11
N ILE A 209 9.58 1.29 -1.21
CA ILE A 209 11.01 1.50 -1.48
C ILE A 209 11.35 2.99 -1.53
N LYS A 210 10.48 3.82 -2.12
CA LYS A 210 10.63 5.28 -2.07
C LYS A 210 10.62 5.79 -0.62
N ASN A 211 9.67 5.34 0.20
CA ASN A 211 9.62 5.71 1.62
C ASN A 211 10.86 5.27 2.39
N ILE A 212 11.41 4.08 2.09
CA ILE A 212 12.67 3.61 2.67
C ILE A 212 13.81 4.56 2.33
N LYS A 213 13.94 4.96 1.05
CA LYS A 213 14.95 5.94 0.62
C LYS A 213 14.82 7.26 1.39
N ASP A 214 13.59 7.72 1.61
CA ASP A 214 13.33 8.97 2.32
C ASP A 214 13.72 8.84 3.82
N GLN A 215 13.45 7.69 4.46
CA GLN A 215 13.93 7.43 5.83
C GLN A 215 15.47 7.33 5.90
N VAL A 216 16.12 6.65 4.96
CA VAL A 216 17.59 6.62 4.88
C VAL A 216 18.16 8.04 4.76
N HIS A 217 17.55 8.90 3.95
CA HIS A 217 17.96 10.29 3.83
C HIS A 217 17.85 11.04 5.17
N LEU A 218 16.76 10.85 5.90
CA LEU A 218 16.58 11.45 7.23
C LEU A 218 17.59 10.92 8.24
N SER A 219 17.86 9.62 8.26
CA SER A 219 18.83 9.01 9.19
C SER A 219 20.25 9.51 8.95
N LEU A 220 20.68 9.64 7.69
CA LEU A 220 22.00 10.14 7.33
C LEU A 220 22.16 11.65 7.59
N THR A 221 21.07 12.43 7.60
CA THR A 221 21.13 13.89 7.81
C THR A 221 20.97 14.30 9.26
N LYS A 222 20.16 13.59 10.04
CA LYS A 222 19.83 13.93 11.43
C LYS A 222 20.57 13.08 12.47
N ALA A 223 21.33 12.06 12.05
CA ALA A 223 22.20 11.22 12.90
C ALA A 223 21.51 10.67 14.17
N CYS A 224 20.25 10.24 14.09
CA CYS A 224 19.47 9.81 15.25
C CYS A 224 18.74 8.47 15.09
N ASP A 225 18.82 7.81 13.93
CA ASP A 225 18.04 6.62 13.66
C ASP A 225 18.90 5.48 13.07
N ILE A 226 19.02 4.40 13.84
CA ILE A 226 19.77 3.20 13.51
C ILE A 226 19.00 2.23 12.61
N TRP A 227 17.68 2.37 12.48
CA TRP A 227 16.83 1.41 11.77
C TRP A 227 16.97 1.47 10.24
N PHE A 228 17.42 2.62 9.72
CA PHE A 228 17.66 2.84 8.29
C PHE A 228 19.13 3.08 7.98
N THR A 229 20.03 2.56 8.80
CA THR A 229 21.48 2.51 8.56
C THR A 229 22.04 1.13 8.92
N GLY A 230 23.30 0.88 8.59
CA GLY A 230 24.03 -0.34 8.91
C GLY A 230 23.25 -1.65 8.67
N HIS A 231 23.35 -2.58 9.61
CA HIS A 231 22.81 -3.93 9.46
C HIS A 231 21.28 -4.00 9.30
N HIS A 232 20.53 -3.08 9.92
CA HIS A 232 19.08 -3.02 9.76
C HIS A 232 18.71 -2.65 8.32
N LEU A 233 19.35 -1.61 7.76
CA LEU A 233 19.17 -1.25 6.37
C LEU A 233 19.56 -2.40 5.43
N ILE A 234 20.69 -3.08 5.66
CA ILE A 234 21.07 -4.23 4.83
C ILE A 234 20.00 -5.34 4.85
N SER A 235 19.41 -5.63 6.01
CA SER A 235 18.30 -6.61 6.09
C SER A 235 17.06 -6.18 5.30
N LEU A 236 16.83 -4.87 5.17
CA LEU A 236 15.75 -4.33 4.35
C LEU A 236 16.11 -4.36 2.87
N LEU A 237 17.36 -4.04 2.50
CA LEU A 237 17.87 -4.14 1.14
C LEU A 237 17.84 -5.56 0.60
N ASP A 238 18.03 -6.58 1.44
CA ASP A 238 17.86 -7.98 1.05
C ASP A 238 16.43 -8.30 0.56
N LEU A 239 15.42 -7.53 0.99
CA LEU A 239 14.04 -7.66 0.47
C LEU A 239 13.83 -6.82 -0.79
N VAL A 240 14.49 -5.67 -0.89
CA VAL A 240 14.30 -4.68 -1.97
C VAL A 240 15.09 -5.03 -3.23
N LEU A 241 16.33 -5.46 -3.07
CA LEU A 241 17.29 -5.80 -4.12
C LEU A 241 17.24 -7.31 -4.42
N LEU A 242 16.05 -7.80 -4.73
CA LEU A 242 15.81 -9.20 -5.04
C LEU A 242 14.91 -9.32 -6.27
N LEU A 243 15.27 -10.24 -7.16
CA LEU A 243 14.45 -10.67 -8.28
C LEU A 243 13.79 -12.02 -7.91
N PRO A 244 12.44 -12.11 -7.83
CA PRO A 244 11.73 -13.31 -7.37
C PRO A 244 12.14 -14.60 -8.08
N GLU A 245 12.27 -14.56 -9.40
CA GLU A 245 12.73 -15.69 -10.24
C GLU A 245 14.13 -15.45 -10.81
N GLY A 246 14.93 -14.60 -10.17
CA GLY A 246 16.25 -14.23 -10.70
C GLY A 246 16.14 -13.65 -12.11
N ALA A 247 16.96 -14.16 -13.04
CA ALA A 247 16.99 -13.68 -14.43
C ALA A 247 15.69 -13.94 -15.22
N GLU A 248 14.83 -14.86 -14.77
CA GLU A 248 13.57 -15.20 -15.44
C GLU A 248 12.39 -14.32 -14.99
N THR A 249 12.62 -13.41 -14.04
CA THR A 249 11.59 -12.50 -13.51
C THR A 249 10.93 -11.70 -14.64
N ASP A 250 9.60 -11.61 -14.64
CA ASP A 250 8.88 -10.70 -15.55
C ASP A 250 9.24 -9.23 -15.22
N LEU A 251 10.16 -8.68 -16.00
CA LEU A 251 10.67 -7.32 -15.82
C LEU A 251 9.64 -6.23 -16.13
N LEU A 252 8.61 -6.53 -16.95
CA LEU A 252 7.55 -5.56 -17.23
C LEU A 252 6.60 -5.45 -16.04
N GLN A 253 6.14 -6.59 -15.52
CA GLN A 253 5.27 -6.62 -14.35
C GLN A 253 5.96 -6.05 -13.11
N ASN A 254 7.28 -6.22 -12.99
CA ASN A 254 8.08 -5.73 -11.86
C ASN A 254 8.79 -4.39 -12.11
N SER A 255 8.52 -3.72 -13.23
CA SER A 255 9.25 -2.52 -13.67
C SER A 255 9.26 -1.40 -12.62
N ASP A 256 8.11 -1.10 -12.01
CA ASP A 256 8.00 -0.08 -10.95
C ASP A 256 8.87 -0.40 -9.73
N ARG A 257 8.85 -1.66 -9.27
CA ARG A 257 9.66 -2.12 -8.13
C ARG A 257 11.14 -2.06 -8.48
N ILE A 258 11.55 -2.61 -9.63
CA ILE A 258 12.95 -2.64 -10.08
C ILE A 258 13.50 -1.22 -10.23
N MET A 259 12.73 -0.32 -10.84
CA MET A 259 13.13 1.08 -10.98
C MET A 259 13.29 1.76 -9.62
N ALA A 260 12.37 1.53 -8.67
CA ALA A 260 12.51 2.07 -7.32
C ALA A 260 13.76 1.51 -6.61
N SER A 261 14.01 0.20 -6.72
CA SER A 261 15.19 -0.49 -6.18
C SER A 261 16.50 0.07 -6.73
N LEU A 262 16.61 0.22 -8.06
CA LEU A 262 17.79 0.82 -8.70
C LEU A 262 17.99 2.27 -8.28
N ASN A 263 16.92 3.06 -8.18
CA ASN A 263 17.02 4.45 -7.72
C ASN A 263 17.44 4.56 -6.25
N LEU A 264 17.00 3.65 -5.38
CA LEU A 264 17.49 3.56 -4.01
C LEU A 264 18.98 3.22 -3.99
N LEU A 265 19.42 2.19 -4.73
CA LEU A 265 20.83 1.80 -4.79
C LEU A 265 21.70 2.95 -5.34
N ARG A 266 21.24 3.61 -6.41
CA ARG A 266 21.89 4.81 -6.95
C ARG A 266 22.05 5.90 -5.89
N TYR A 267 21.01 6.15 -5.10
CA TYR A 267 21.06 7.13 -4.03
C TYR A 267 22.09 6.76 -2.95
N LEU A 268 22.12 5.50 -2.51
CA LEU A 268 23.06 5.00 -1.51
C LEU A 268 24.52 5.19 -1.95
N VAL A 269 24.85 4.77 -3.18
CA VAL A 269 26.21 4.89 -3.75
C VAL A 269 26.66 6.35 -3.88
N ILE A 270 25.74 7.26 -4.17
CA ILE A 270 26.05 8.70 -4.29
C ILE A 270 26.29 9.31 -2.90
N LYS A 271 25.46 8.94 -1.91
CA LYS A 271 25.39 9.65 -0.63
C LYS A 271 26.31 9.10 0.44
N ASP A 272 26.49 7.79 0.50
CA ASP A 272 27.36 7.18 1.49
C ASP A 272 28.81 7.18 0.99
N CYS A 273 29.74 7.57 1.85
CA CYS A 273 31.17 7.52 1.54
C CYS A 273 31.71 6.12 1.84
N GLU A 274 32.57 5.57 0.99
CA GLU A 274 33.13 4.23 1.18
C GLU A 274 33.94 4.09 2.48
N SER A 275 34.68 5.15 2.84
CA SER A 275 35.50 5.19 4.06
C SER A 275 34.67 5.22 5.35
N ASP A 276 33.43 5.69 5.28
CA ASP A 276 32.53 5.83 6.44
C ASP A 276 31.53 4.67 6.50
N ASN A 277 30.91 4.36 5.34
CA ASN A 277 30.04 3.22 5.11
C ASN A 277 28.91 3.13 6.14
N GLN A 278 28.27 4.26 6.46
CA GLN A 278 27.22 4.33 7.47
C GLN A 278 26.02 3.46 7.10
N THR A 279 25.73 3.33 5.81
CA THR A 279 24.61 2.52 5.32
C THR A 279 24.94 1.03 5.29
N GLY A 280 26.21 0.66 5.32
CA GLY A 280 26.70 -0.71 5.11
C GLY A 280 26.70 -1.16 3.65
N VAL A 281 26.28 -0.31 2.70
CA VAL A 281 26.11 -0.69 1.29
C VAL A 281 27.41 -1.16 0.64
N TRP A 282 28.55 -0.57 1.02
CA TRP A 282 29.86 -0.91 0.46
C TRP A 282 30.29 -2.31 0.88
N THR A 283 30.00 -2.71 2.12
CA THR A 283 30.24 -4.07 2.60
C THR A 283 29.34 -5.10 1.90
N ALA A 284 28.10 -4.73 1.59
CA ALA A 284 27.13 -5.61 0.95
C ALA A 284 27.27 -5.66 -0.59
N LEU A 285 28.12 -4.83 -1.19
CA LEU A 285 28.16 -4.59 -2.63
C LEU A 285 28.36 -5.86 -3.46
N ALA A 286 29.31 -6.73 -3.06
CA ALA A 286 29.56 -7.99 -3.75
C ALA A 286 28.33 -8.92 -3.76
N LYS A 287 27.56 -8.94 -2.66
CA LYS A 287 26.31 -9.70 -2.55
C LYS A 287 25.22 -9.09 -3.43
N ILE A 288 25.10 -7.76 -3.45
CA ILE A 288 24.15 -7.03 -4.28
C ILE A 288 24.44 -7.27 -5.77
N GLU A 289 25.70 -7.22 -6.17
CA GLU A 289 26.12 -7.47 -7.54
C GLU A 289 25.75 -8.89 -8.00
N GLN A 290 26.03 -9.90 -7.17
CA GLN A 290 25.76 -11.30 -7.49
C GLN A 290 24.26 -11.64 -7.50
N ASN A 291 23.49 -11.10 -6.56
CA ASN A 291 22.10 -11.52 -6.36
C ASN A 291 21.08 -10.63 -7.08
N PHE A 292 21.45 -9.42 -7.48
CA PHE A 292 20.53 -8.45 -8.08
C PHE A 292 21.04 -7.92 -9.42
N LEU A 293 22.21 -7.27 -9.47
CA LEU A 293 22.66 -6.56 -10.68
C LEU A 293 22.96 -7.53 -11.83
N LYS A 294 23.73 -8.60 -11.59
CA LYS A 294 24.04 -9.61 -12.61
C LYS A 294 22.80 -10.35 -13.13
N PRO A 295 21.90 -10.89 -12.27
CA PRO A 295 20.66 -11.48 -12.74
C PRO A 295 19.78 -10.50 -13.53
N LEU A 296 19.75 -9.22 -13.15
CA LEU A 296 18.98 -8.20 -13.86
C LEU A 296 19.54 -7.95 -15.28
N HIS A 297 20.87 -7.89 -15.44
CA HIS A 297 21.51 -7.84 -16.77
C HIS A 297 21.12 -9.03 -17.65
N VAL A 298 21.19 -10.25 -17.10
CA VAL A 298 20.82 -11.46 -17.83
C VAL A 298 19.34 -11.40 -18.23
N GLY A 299 18.45 -11.02 -17.31
CA GLY A 299 17.02 -10.89 -17.57
C GLY A 299 16.71 -9.83 -18.63
N LEU A 300 17.40 -8.68 -18.62
CA LEU A 300 17.26 -7.63 -19.63
C LEU A 300 17.69 -8.13 -21.01
N ASN A 301 18.85 -8.77 -21.11
CA ASN A 301 19.35 -9.31 -22.38
C ASN A 301 18.40 -10.38 -22.95
N MET A 302 17.94 -11.31 -22.12
CA MET A 302 16.97 -12.34 -22.51
C MET A 302 15.65 -11.72 -22.96
N SER A 303 15.12 -10.76 -22.19
CA SER A 303 13.85 -10.10 -22.48
C SER A 303 13.92 -9.29 -23.77
N LYS A 304 14.96 -8.49 -23.97
CA LYS A 304 15.14 -7.72 -25.22
C LYS A 304 15.25 -8.64 -26.42
N ALA A 305 16.09 -9.66 -26.38
CA ALA A 305 16.26 -10.61 -27.46
C ALA A 305 14.93 -11.30 -27.84
N HIS A 306 14.14 -11.70 -26.84
CA HIS A 306 12.82 -12.30 -27.06
C HIS A 306 11.86 -11.33 -27.77
N TYR A 307 11.72 -10.11 -27.27
CA TYR A 307 10.80 -9.13 -27.84
C TYR A 307 11.24 -8.62 -29.22
N GLU A 308 12.54 -8.48 -29.46
CA GLU A 308 13.09 -8.13 -30.78
C GLU A 308 12.84 -9.24 -31.81
N ALA A 309 13.03 -10.51 -31.43
CA ALA A 309 12.73 -11.65 -32.28
C ALA A 309 11.23 -11.73 -32.62
N GLU A 310 10.35 -11.48 -31.65
CA GLU A 310 8.90 -11.45 -31.85
C GLU A 310 8.49 -10.31 -32.80
N ILE A 311 9.07 -9.12 -32.65
CA ILE A 311 8.85 -8.00 -33.58
C ILE A 311 9.29 -8.36 -35.00
N LYS A 312 10.47 -8.98 -35.15
CA LYS A 312 11.01 -9.38 -36.45
C LYS A 312 10.10 -10.42 -37.13
N SER A 313 9.73 -11.47 -36.39
CA SER A 313 8.81 -12.52 -36.85
C SER A 313 7.47 -11.93 -37.32
N LYS A 314 6.86 -11.02 -36.55
CA LYS A 314 5.61 -10.35 -36.95
C LYS A 314 5.75 -9.46 -38.18
N LYS A 315 6.89 -8.78 -38.35
CA LYS A 315 7.16 -7.96 -39.54
C LYS A 315 7.36 -8.82 -40.80
N GLU A 316 8.01 -9.98 -40.67
CA GLU A 316 8.22 -10.93 -41.77
C GLU A 316 6.90 -11.61 -42.18
N ASN A 317 6.10 -12.09 -41.22
CA ASN A 317 4.78 -12.67 -41.48
C ASN A 317 3.82 -11.68 -42.16
N ARG A 318 3.93 -10.37 -41.87
CA ARG A 318 3.15 -9.32 -42.55
C ARG A 318 3.54 -9.13 -44.02
N ARG A 319 4.78 -9.42 -44.40
CA ARG A 319 5.26 -9.36 -45.79
C ARG A 319 4.79 -10.56 -46.62
N GLU A 320 4.58 -11.70 -45.97
CA GLU A 320 4.10 -12.94 -46.61
C GLU A 320 2.56 -13.03 -46.66
N ALA A 321 1.87 -12.45 -45.68
CA ALA A 321 0.41 -12.44 -45.58
C ALA A 321 -0.21 -11.15 -46.17
N HIS A 322 -0.24 -11.02 -47.50
CA HIS A 322 -1.08 -10.02 -48.18
C HIS A 322 -2.56 -10.44 -48.31
N SER A 323 -3.04 -11.45 -47.56
CA SER A 323 -4.41 -11.98 -47.72
C SER A 323 -5.18 -12.35 -46.44
N SER A 324 -4.69 -12.14 -45.22
CA SER A 324 -5.51 -12.41 -44.03
C SER A 324 -5.21 -11.47 -42.85
N ASN A 325 -6.17 -10.61 -42.56
CA ASN A 325 -6.23 -9.87 -41.28
C ASN A 325 -6.59 -10.87 -40.18
N THR A 326 -5.58 -11.51 -39.58
CA THR A 326 -5.79 -12.41 -38.44
C THR A 326 -6.14 -11.57 -37.21
N VAL A 327 -7.45 -11.43 -36.97
CA VAL A 327 -8.02 -10.77 -35.80
C VAL A 327 -7.86 -11.67 -34.58
N CYS A 328 -6.99 -11.28 -33.65
CA CYS A 328 -6.95 -11.89 -32.33
C CYS A 328 -8.07 -11.26 -31.48
N SER A 329 -9.10 -12.04 -31.13
CA SER A 329 -10.13 -11.62 -30.18
C SER A 329 -9.94 -12.37 -28.86
N VAL A 330 -9.73 -11.61 -27.79
CA VAL A 330 -9.63 -12.12 -26.42
C VAL A 330 -10.89 -11.68 -25.69
N THR A 331 -11.56 -12.62 -25.02
CA THR A 331 -12.73 -12.33 -24.19
C THR A 331 -12.27 -12.27 -22.74
N VAL A 332 -12.49 -11.14 -22.06
CA VAL A 332 -12.21 -10.99 -20.63
C VAL A 332 -13.52 -10.63 -19.95
N SER A 333 -13.91 -11.38 -18.92
CA SER A 333 -15.14 -11.16 -18.14
C SER A 333 -16.44 -11.06 -18.97
N GLY A 334 -16.54 -11.82 -20.07
CA GLY A 334 -17.74 -11.87 -20.91
C GLY A 334 -17.86 -10.75 -21.95
N GLU A 335 -16.98 -9.75 -21.92
CA GLU A 335 -16.91 -8.71 -22.94
C GLU A 335 -15.82 -9.06 -23.97
N LYS A 336 -16.17 -8.98 -25.26
CA LYS A 336 -15.21 -9.17 -26.36
C LYS A 336 -14.36 -7.90 -26.45
N MET A 337 -13.07 -8.00 -26.14
CA MET A 337 -12.16 -6.88 -26.39
C MET A 337 -12.09 -6.59 -27.89
N PRO A 338 -11.95 -5.30 -28.27
CA PRO A 338 -11.78 -4.93 -29.68
C PRO A 338 -10.59 -5.68 -30.28
N ALA A 339 -10.77 -6.14 -31.52
CA ALA A 339 -9.76 -6.83 -32.30
C ALA A 339 -8.44 -6.05 -32.33
N MET A 340 -7.39 -6.56 -31.69
CA MET A 340 -6.09 -5.89 -31.71
C MET A 340 -5.45 -6.08 -33.08
N THR A 341 -5.23 -4.99 -33.82
CA THR A 341 -4.55 -5.02 -35.11
C THR A 341 -3.08 -5.39 -34.94
N THR A 342 -2.45 -5.94 -35.98
CA THR A 342 -1.00 -6.25 -35.97
C THR A 342 -0.14 -5.02 -35.66
N GLU A 343 -0.57 -3.83 -36.10
CA GLU A 343 0.12 -2.57 -35.79
C GLU A 343 0.06 -2.25 -34.30
N MET A 344 -1.11 -2.39 -33.68
CA MET A 344 -1.26 -2.19 -32.23
C MET A 344 -0.44 -3.22 -31.44
N GLN A 345 -0.36 -4.47 -31.90
CA GLN A 345 0.49 -5.49 -31.28
C GLN A 345 1.98 -5.11 -31.35
N LEU A 346 2.45 -4.60 -32.50
CA LEU A 346 3.82 -4.13 -32.65
C LEU A 346 4.11 -2.92 -31.73
N GLN A 347 3.16 -2.01 -31.57
CA GLN A 347 3.29 -0.89 -30.63
C GLN A 347 3.44 -1.36 -29.18
N VAL A 348 2.66 -2.37 -28.75
CA VAL A 348 2.79 -2.95 -27.41
C VAL A 348 4.18 -3.56 -27.19
N LEU A 349 4.69 -4.32 -28.18
CA LEU A 349 6.04 -4.90 -28.10
C LEU A 349 7.13 -3.82 -28.05
N HIS A 350 6.99 -2.74 -28.83
CA HIS A 350 7.90 -1.61 -28.79
C HIS A 350 7.85 -0.88 -27.44
N SER A 351 6.67 -0.74 -26.82
CA SER A 351 6.53 -0.17 -25.48
C SER A 351 7.29 -0.99 -24.43
N ALA A 352 7.29 -2.33 -24.55
CA ALA A 352 8.06 -3.18 -23.66
C ALA A 352 9.57 -2.96 -23.80
N LEU A 353 10.08 -2.85 -25.03
CA LEU A 353 11.50 -2.54 -25.27
C LEU A 353 11.93 -1.21 -24.65
N PHE A 354 11.09 -0.16 -24.75
CA PHE A 354 11.39 1.13 -24.10
C PHE A 354 11.49 1.01 -22.57
N THR A 355 10.65 0.19 -21.95
CA THR A 355 10.74 -0.10 -20.51
C THR A 355 12.07 -0.79 -20.18
N PHE A 356 12.50 -1.77 -20.98
CA PHE A 356 13.80 -2.43 -20.77
C PHE A 356 14.98 -1.48 -20.97
N ASP A 357 14.95 -0.63 -21.99
CA ASP A 357 15.96 0.41 -22.21
C ASP A 357 16.04 1.39 -21.04
N LEU A 358 14.88 1.78 -20.48
CA LEU A 358 14.83 2.65 -19.31
C LEU A 358 15.51 1.97 -18.10
N ILE A 359 15.17 0.72 -17.80
CA ILE A 359 15.77 -0.04 -16.69
C ILE A 359 17.29 -0.18 -16.90
N GLU A 360 17.73 -0.57 -18.10
CA GLU A 360 19.15 -0.73 -18.43
C GLU A 360 19.93 0.58 -18.28
N SER A 361 19.34 1.71 -18.70
CA SER A 361 19.99 3.02 -18.57
C SER A 361 20.28 3.39 -17.10
N VAL A 362 19.36 3.05 -16.19
CA VAL A 362 19.54 3.30 -14.75
C VAL A 362 20.53 2.31 -14.14
N LEU A 363 20.46 1.03 -14.54
CA LEU A 363 21.40 0.00 -14.13
C LEU A 363 22.84 0.37 -14.50
N ALA A 364 23.09 0.72 -15.77
CA ALA A 364 24.40 1.15 -16.25
C ALA A 364 24.92 2.37 -15.46
N ARG A 365 24.03 3.33 -15.13
CA ARG A 365 24.40 4.49 -14.32
C ARG A 365 24.78 4.11 -12.88
N VAL A 366 24.12 3.13 -12.29
CA VAL A 366 24.48 2.63 -10.94
C VAL A 366 25.87 2.01 -10.97
N GLU A 367 26.17 1.17 -11.97
CA GLU A 367 27.47 0.51 -12.10
C GLU A 367 28.60 1.50 -12.39
N GLU A 368 28.37 2.50 -13.25
CA GLU A 368 29.32 3.58 -13.51
C GLU A 368 29.71 4.32 -12.22
N LEU A 369 28.72 4.61 -11.36
CA LEU A 369 28.95 5.27 -10.07
C LEU A 369 29.72 4.39 -9.10
N ILE A 370 29.41 3.09 -9.05
CA ILE A 370 30.12 2.12 -8.23
C ILE A 370 31.59 2.06 -8.66
N GLU A 371 31.87 1.89 -9.95
CA GLU A 371 33.23 1.85 -10.47
C GLU A 371 34.01 3.14 -10.20
N ALA A 372 33.38 4.30 -10.40
CA ALA A 372 34.02 5.59 -10.17
C ALA A 372 34.43 5.78 -8.70
N LYS A 373 33.59 5.31 -7.77
CA LYS A 373 33.86 5.40 -6.33
C LYS A 373 35.00 4.47 -5.90
N ILE A 374 34.97 3.21 -6.37
CA ILE A 374 36.03 2.23 -6.08
C ILE A 374 37.38 2.70 -6.62
N LYS A 375 37.43 3.22 -7.86
CA LYS A 375 38.67 3.75 -8.45
C LYS A 375 39.23 4.92 -7.65
N ALA A 376 38.39 5.85 -7.21
CA ALA A 376 38.83 6.98 -6.39
C ALA A 376 39.51 6.53 -5.08
N VAL A 377 39.00 5.49 -4.42
CA VAL A 377 39.61 4.93 -3.20
C VAL A 377 40.93 4.21 -3.49
N MET A 378 41.05 3.56 -4.65
CA MET A 378 42.32 2.93 -5.07
C MET A 378 43.40 3.96 -5.41
N ASP A 379 43.04 5.13 -5.93
CA ASP A 379 44.00 6.19 -6.27
C ASP A 379 44.41 7.03 -5.04
N GLU A 380 43.65 7.00 -3.94
CA GLU A 380 43.95 7.70 -2.67
C GLU A 380 44.80 6.87 -1.68
N ASN A 381 44.98 5.56 -1.91
CA ASN A 381 45.82 4.65 -1.12
C ASN A 381 47.13 4.29 -1.85
#